data_AF-A0A8X7U1Q6-F1
#
_entry.id   AF-A0A8X7U1Q6-F1
#
_cell.length_a   1.000
_cell.length_b   1.000
_cell.length_c   1.000
_cell.angle_alpha   90.00
_cell.angle_beta   90.00
_cell.angle_gamma   90.00
#
_symmetry.space_group_name_H-M   'P 1'
#
loop_
_entity.id
_entity.type
_entity.pdbx_description
1 polymer ?
#
loop_
_entity_poly.entity_id
_entity_poly.type
_entity_poly.pdbx_seq_one_letter_code
_entity_poly.pdbx_strand_id
1 'polypeptide(L)'
;MTQHSNAVISLRVDSTLTDDLETTEIDKHHLSRVYTASILYGYFLKSASLRHQLECSLSEGITKQLRHYISGFDPKILQRCLKPRSREAKNLIEKQTLALFGPEEGKDEGSIVVASFSSLKRLLLEAVAFGTFLWDTEEYVDGV
;
A
#
# COMPACT_ATOMS: atom_id res chain seq x y z
N MET A 1 -25.61 3.92 -12.43
CA MET A 1 -24.90 2.65 -12.19
C MET A 1 -23.99 2.77 -10.97
N THR A 2 -24.57 2.99 -9.78
CA THR A 2 -23.83 3.33 -8.54
C THR A 2 -24.14 2.38 -7.38
N GLN A 3 -24.96 1.35 -7.60
CA GLN A 3 -25.41 0.44 -6.53
C GLN A 3 -24.45 -0.72 -6.22
N HIS A 4 -23.38 -0.93 -6.98
CA HIS A 4 -22.48 -2.08 -6.79
C HIS A 4 -21.21 -1.78 -5.96
N SER A 5 -20.87 -0.50 -5.71
CA SER A 5 -19.68 -0.14 -4.93
C SER A 5 -19.89 -0.32 -3.42
N ASN A 6 -21.08 0.05 -2.92
CA ASN A 6 -21.40 -0.06 -1.50
C ASN A 6 -21.59 -1.51 -1.06
N ALA A 7 -21.95 -2.41 -1.99
CA ALA A 7 -22.09 -3.83 -1.69
C ALA A 7 -20.74 -4.47 -1.35
N VAL A 8 -19.63 -4.11 -2.02
CA VAL A 8 -18.33 -4.76 -1.75
C VAL A 8 -17.78 -4.35 -0.37
N ILE A 9 -18.05 -3.12 0.07
CA ILE A 9 -17.67 -2.63 1.40
C ILE A 9 -18.66 -3.16 2.47
N SER A 10 -19.94 -3.33 2.12
CA SER A 10 -20.99 -3.82 3.04
C SER A 10 -21.09 -5.35 3.15
N LEU A 11 -20.57 -6.13 2.19
CA LEU A 11 -20.75 -7.60 2.12
C LEU A 11 -19.69 -8.39 2.93
N ARG A 12 -18.80 -7.72 3.65
CA ARG A 12 -17.82 -8.39 4.55
C ARG A 12 -18.24 -8.36 6.03
N VAL A 13 -19.50 -7.98 6.30
CA VAL A 13 -20.09 -7.89 7.65
C VAL A 13 -20.66 -9.23 8.16
N ASP A 14 -20.82 -10.25 7.30
CA ASP A 14 -21.49 -11.50 7.70
C ASP A 14 -20.55 -12.72 7.81
N SER A 15 -19.33 -12.56 8.34
CA SER A 15 -18.57 -13.70 8.88
C SER A 15 -18.59 -13.65 10.40
N THR A 16 -19.69 -14.16 10.94
CA THR A 16 -19.89 -14.57 12.32
C THR A 16 -18.68 -15.33 12.87
N LEU A 17 -17.99 -14.73 13.83
CA LEU A 17 -17.52 -15.32 15.09
C LEU A 17 -16.73 -14.24 15.83
N THR A 18 -17.31 -13.76 16.93
CA THR A 18 -16.64 -13.29 18.15
C THR A 18 -15.15 -13.00 18.00
N ASP A 19 -14.82 -11.75 17.72
CA ASP A 19 -13.58 -11.16 18.21
C ASP A 19 -13.95 -9.76 18.70
N ASP A 20 -13.58 -9.48 19.93
CA ASP A 20 -14.15 -8.44 20.76
C ASP A 20 -14.11 -7.04 20.12
N LEU A 21 -15.19 -6.32 20.39
CA LEU A 21 -15.59 -5.01 19.90
C LEU A 21 -14.57 -3.91 20.28
N GLU A 22 -13.46 -3.82 19.55
CA GLU A 22 -12.64 -2.60 19.44
C GLU A 22 -12.77 -2.06 18.02
N THR A 23 -14.00 -1.66 17.66
CA THR A 23 -14.23 -0.88 16.45
C THR A 23 -13.70 0.53 16.68
N THR A 24 -12.69 0.93 15.92
CA THR A 24 -12.11 2.27 16.02
C THR A 24 -12.75 3.18 14.97
N GLU A 25 -13.12 4.38 15.39
CA GLU A 25 -13.51 5.47 14.50
C GLU A 25 -12.25 6.07 13.87
N ILE A 26 -12.16 6.01 12.53
CA ILE A 26 -11.02 6.54 11.78
C ILE A 26 -11.53 7.53 10.75
N ASP A 27 -10.89 8.69 10.66
CA ASP A 27 -11.12 9.65 9.59
C ASP A 27 -10.80 8.99 8.23
N LYS A 28 -11.78 8.99 7.31
CA LYS A 28 -11.66 8.35 6.00
C LYS A 28 -10.48 8.90 5.19
N HIS A 29 -10.23 10.21 5.28
CA HIS A 29 -9.13 10.86 4.59
C HIS A 29 -7.77 10.40 5.17
N HIS A 30 -7.65 10.29 6.49
CA HIS A 30 -6.49 9.68 7.12
C HIS A 30 -6.29 8.23 6.65
N LEU A 31 -7.36 7.43 6.58
CA LEU A 31 -7.30 6.06 6.10
C LEU A 31 -6.87 5.96 4.63
N SER A 32 -7.38 6.84 3.76
CA SER A 32 -6.97 6.97 2.34
C SER A 32 -5.47 7.23 2.20
N ARG A 33 -4.93 8.15 3.03
CA ARG A 33 -3.50 8.47 3.06
C ARG A 33 -2.66 7.30 3.54
N VAL A 34 -3.06 6.63 4.63
CA VAL A 34 -2.34 5.46 5.16
C VAL A 34 -2.39 4.30 4.17
N TYR A 35 -3.52 4.09 3.49
CA TYR A 35 -3.66 3.09 2.44
C TYR A 35 -2.70 3.36 1.28
N THR A 36 -2.69 4.58 0.74
CA THR A 36 -1.79 4.98 -0.34
C THR A 36 -0.32 4.86 0.07
N ALA A 37 0.02 5.30 1.29
CA ALA A 37 1.37 5.13 1.83
C ALA A 37 1.77 3.64 1.96
N SER A 38 0.82 2.77 2.29
CA SER A 38 1.04 1.32 2.39
C SER A 38 1.31 0.68 1.03
N ILE A 39 0.64 1.14 -0.04
CA ILE A 39 0.96 0.74 -1.42
C ILE A 39 2.40 1.14 -1.75
N LEU A 40 2.76 2.40 -1.53
CA LEU A 40 4.11 2.89 -1.80
C LEU A 40 5.16 2.17 -0.96
N TYR A 41 4.83 1.79 0.28
CA TYR A 41 5.71 1.00 1.13
C TYR A 41 5.97 -0.41 0.55
N GLY A 42 4.95 -1.09 0.05
CA GLY A 42 5.12 -2.38 -0.64
C GLY A 42 6.03 -2.26 -1.87
N TYR A 43 5.78 -1.26 -2.70
CA TYR A 43 6.61 -0.95 -3.87
C TYR A 43 8.08 -0.64 -3.48
N PHE A 44 8.25 0.16 -2.43
CA PHE A 44 9.55 0.50 -1.86
C PHE A 44 10.30 -0.73 -1.35
N LEU A 45 9.65 -1.60 -0.59
CA LEU A 45 10.27 -2.80 -0.03
C LEU A 45 10.83 -3.69 -1.13
N LYS A 46 10.10 -3.82 -2.25
CA LYS A 46 10.57 -4.62 -3.38
C LYS A 46 11.77 -3.97 -4.07
N SER A 47 11.73 -2.66 -4.30
CA SER A 47 12.87 -1.87 -4.81
C SER A 47 14.12 -2.01 -3.93
N ALA A 48 13.95 -1.83 -2.61
CA ALA A 48 15.05 -1.90 -1.66
C ALA A 48 15.61 -3.32 -1.54
N SER A 49 14.75 -4.34 -1.58
CA SER A 49 15.17 -5.74 -1.58
C SER A 49 15.98 -6.11 -2.82
N LEU A 50 15.53 -5.72 -4.03
CA LEU A 50 16.29 -5.96 -5.25
C LEU A 50 17.67 -5.29 -5.15
N ARG A 51 17.69 -4.00 -4.81
CA ARG A 51 18.94 -3.24 -4.69
C ARG A 51 19.90 -3.88 -3.69
N HIS A 52 19.39 -4.30 -2.54
CA HIS A 52 20.17 -4.99 -1.51
C HIS A 52 20.75 -6.32 -2.02
N GLN A 53 19.97 -7.11 -2.74
CA GLN A 53 20.43 -8.38 -3.32
C GLN A 53 21.53 -8.17 -4.35
N LEU A 54 21.38 -7.18 -5.23
CA LEU A 54 22.39 -6.81 -6.21
C LEU A 54 23.69 -6.34 -5.54
N GLU A 55 23.60 -5.46 -4.54
CA GLU A 55 24.77 -5.02 -3.79
C GLU A 55 25.46 -6.16 -3.03
N CYS A 56 24.69 -7.09 -2.45
CA CYS A 56 25.24 -8.30 -1.83
C CYS A 56 25.90 -9.24 -2.85
N SER A 57 25.35 -9.35 -4.07
CA SER A 57 25.94 -10.19 -5.12
C SER A 57 27.30 -9.67 -5.62
N LEU A 58 27.51 -8.36 -5.51
CA LEU A 58 28.76 -7.71 -5.90
C LEU A 58 29.78 -7.62 -4.74
N SER A 59 29.30 -7.62 -3.50
CA SER A 59 30.13 -7.57 -2.30
C SER A 59 30.48 -8.97 -1.82
N GLU A 60 31.67 -9.46 -2.17
CA GLU A 60 32.24 -10.69 -1.62
C GLU A 60 32.60 -10.51 -0.13
N GLY A 61 31.60 -10.52 0.75
CA GLY A 61 31.80 -10.47 2.20
C GLY A 61 30.81 -9.58 2.94
N ILE A 62 30.06 -10.19 3.87
CA ILE A 62 29.07 -9.61 4.80
C ILE A 62 27.79 -9.11 4.12
N THR A 63 26.79 -9.98 4.06
CA THR A 63 25.39 -9.61 3.78
C THR A 63 24.80 -8.90 5.00
N LYS A 64 24.38 -7.65 4.84
CA LYS A 64 23.62 -6.93 5.88
C LYS A 64 22.18 -7.46 5.89
N GLN A 65 21.48 -7.36 7.02
CA GLN A 65 20.03 -7.59 7.00
C GLN A 65 19.36 -6.43 6.26
N LEU A 66 18.31 -6.72 5.47
CA LEU A 66 17.56 -5.72 4.70
C LEU A 66 17.09 -4.54 5.57
N ARG A 67 16.67 -4.80 6.82
CA ARG A 67 16.30 -3.72 7.75
C ARG A 67 17.45 -2.76 8.03
N HIS A 68 18.64 -3.27 8.35
CA HIS A 68 19.81 -2.42 8.61
C HIS A 68 20.25 -1.67 7.35
N TYR A 69 20.13 -2.30 6.18
CA TYR A 69 20.38 -1.67 4.89
C TYR A 69 19.45 -0.48 4.65
N ILE A 70 18.14 -0.66 4.83
CA ILE A 70 17.13 0.40 4.67
C ILE A 70 17.35 1.53 5.67
N SER A 71 17.76 1.23 6.92
CA SER A 71 18.06 2.26 7.93
C SER A 71 19.21 3.19 7.52
N GLY A 72 20.07 2.79 6.59
CA GLY A 72 21.14 3.61 6.05
C GLY A 72 20.74 4.48 4.86
N PHE A 73 19.48 4.46 4.42
CA PHE A 73 19.06 5.22 3.25
C PHE A 73 19.01 6.71 3.53
N ASP A 74 19.58 7.48 2.62
CA ASP A 74 19.32 8.91 2.55
C ASP A 74 17.94 9.20 1.90
N PRO A 75 17.41 10.42 2.03
CA PRO A 75 16.14 10.79 1.41
C PRO A 75 16.08 10.61 -0.11
N LYS A 76 17.23 10.70 -0.81
CA LYS A 76 17.29 10.57 -2.27
C LYS A 76 17.11 9.10 -2.69
N ILE A 77 17.74 8.16 -1.97
CA ILE A 77 17.58 6.72 -2.19
C ILE A 77 16.14 6.31 -1.88
N LEU A 78 15.59 6.79 -0.75
CA LEU A 78 14.19 6.56 -0.40
C LEU A 78 13.24 7.01 -1.52
N GLN A 79 13.40 8.24 -2.01
CA GLN A 79 12.55 8.77 -3.08
C GLN A 79 12.63 7.95 -4.37
N ARG A 80 13.84 7.49 -4.74
CA ARG A 80 14.02 6.64 -5.93
C ARG A 80 13.30 5.29 -5.79
N CYS A 81 13.39 4.67 -4.62
CA CYS A 81 12.73 3.38 -4.35
C CYS A 81 11.21 3.51 -4.17
N LEU A 82 10.70 4.68 -3.77
CA LEU A 82 9.27 4.94 -3.57
C LEU A 82 8.51 5.29 -4.85
N LYS A 83 9.20 5.73 -5.91
CA LYS A 83 8.56 6.29 -7.11
C LYS A 83 8.20 5.20 -8.11
N PRO A 84 6.90 4.95 -8.39
CA PRO A 84 6.49 4.07 -9.50
C PRO A 84 7.06 4.57 -10.83
N ARG A 85 7.58 3.67 -11.67
CA ARG A 85 8.26 4.04 -12.91
C ARG A 85 7.25 4.41 -14.00
N SER A 86 6.21 3.60 -14.15
CA SER A 86 5.20 3.73 -15.20
C SER A 86 4.15 4.79 -14.87
N ARG A 87 3.41 5.23 -15.90
CA ARG A 87 2.23 6.10 -15.71
C ARG A 87 1.02 5.26 -15.29
N GLU A 88 0.98 4.02 -15.76
CA GLU A 88 -0.06 3.02 -15.55
C GLU A 88 -0.16 2.68 -14.06
N ALA A 89 0.97 2.42 -13.40
CA ALA A 89 0.99 2.16 -11.96
C ALA A 89 0.48 3.36 -11.16
N LYS A 90 0.92 4.59 -11.50
CA LYS A 90 0.43 5.82 -10.84
C LYS A 90 -1.08 5.97 -10.99
N ASN A 91 -1.58 5.84 -12.22
CA ASN A 91 -3.01 5.89 -12.52
C ASN A 91 -3.79 4.79 -11.80
N LEU A 92 -3.23 3.58 -11.65
CA LEU A 92 -3.91 2.48 -10.98
C LEU A 92 -4.00 2.72 -9.48
N ILE A 93 -2.95 3.26 -8.85
CA ILE A 93 -2.98 3.69 -7.45
C ILE A 93 -4.07 4.75 -7.25
N GLU A 94 -4.08 5.79 -8.08
CA GLU A 94 -5.09 6.85 -8.00
C GLU A 94 -6.51 6.31 -8.16
N LYS A 95 -6.76 5.46 -9.17
CA LYS A 95 -8.07 4.86 -9.42
C LYS A 95 -8.51 3.93 -8.28
N GLN A 96 -7.60 3.13 -7.73
CA GLN A 96 -7.91 2.21 -6.64
C GLN A 96 -8.26 2.98 -5.35
N THR A 97 -7.46 3.99 -5.01
CA THR A 97 -7.74 4.87 -3.86
C THR A 97 -9.06 5.62 -4.04
N LEU A 98 -9.30 6.19 -5.23
CA LEU A 98 -10.55 6.86 -5.57
C LEU A 98 -11.76 5.92 -5.51
N ALA A 99 -11.63 4.67 -5.97
CA ALA A 99 -12.72 3.70 -5.93
C ALA A 99 -13.09 3.28 -4.49
N LEU A 100 -12.10 3.19 -3.60
CA LEU A 100 -12.29 2.80 -2.20
C LEU A 100 -12.79 3.96 -1.33
N PHE A 101 -12.23 5.16 -1.51
CA PHE A 101 -12.44 6.29 -0.61
C PHE A 101 -13.23 7.45 -1.25
N GLY A 102 -13.52 7.39 -2.55
CA GLY A 102 -14.14 8.49 -3.27
C GLY A 102 -13.18 9.65 -3.54
N PRO A 103 -13.64 10.71 -4.22
CA PRO A 103 -12.83 11.89 -4.49
C PRO A 103 -12.46 12.62 -3.21
N GLU A 104 -11.23 13.12 -3.17
CA GLU A 104 -10.71 14.00 -2.11
C GLU A 104 -11.30 15.43 -2.20
N GLU A 105 -12.21 15.66 -3.15
CA GLU A 105 -12.88 16.95 -3.38
C GLU A 105 -14.20 17.04 -2.62
N GLY A 106 -14.20 17.94 -1.64
CA GLY A 106 -15.35 18.20 -0.78
C GLY A 106 -14.89 18.14 0.66
N LYS A 107 -14.93 19.29 1.32
CA LYS A 107 -14.58 19.51 2.73
C LYS A 107 -15.64 18.87 3.65
N ASP A 108 -15.95 17.59 3.43
CA ASP A 108 -16.81 16.80 4.28
C ASP A 108 -15.95 16.28 5.44
N GLU A 109 -15.55 17.23 6.30
CA GLU A 109 -14.98 16.99 7.62
C GLU A 109 -16.02 16.18 8.42
N GLY A 110 -15.99 14.85 8.30
CA GLY A 110 -16.98 14.02 9.00
C GLY A 110 -17.22 12.60 8.51
N SER A 111 -16.60 12.13 7.41
CA SER A 111 -16.74 10.72 7.04
C SER A 111 -15.89 9.83 7.95
N ILE A 112 -16.45 9.47 9.09
CA ILE A 112 -15.88 8.49 10.02
C ILE A 112 -16.12 7.11 9.44
N VAL A 113 -15.05 6.34 9.26
CA VAL A 113 -15.12 4.92 8.95
C VAL A 113 -14.96 4.15 10.25
N VAL A 114 -15.95 3.34 10.58
CA VAL A 114 -15.87 2.39 11.67
C VAL A 114 -15.31 1.09 11.12
N ALA A 115 -14.13 0.68 11.60
CA ALA A 115 -13.51 -0.57 11.18
C ALA A 115 -12.92 -1.31 12.38
N SER A 116 -12.96 -2.63 12.33
CA SER A 116 -12.21 -3.46 13.27
C SER A 116 -10.73 -3.48 12.92
N PHE A 117 -9.88 -3.69 13.92
CA PHE A 117 -8.43 -3.83 13.73
C PHE A 117 -8.08 -4.89 12.67
N SER A 118 -8.76 -6.05 12.70
CA SER A 118 -8.56 -7.14 11.74
C SER A 118 -8.88 -6.72 10.29
N SER A 119 -9.92 -5.91 10.09
CA SER A 119 -10.29 -5.38 8.78
C SER A 119 -9.27 -4.36 8.28
N LEU A 120 -8.84 -3.46 9.16
CA LEU A 120 -7.80 -2.47 8.85
C LEU A 120 -6.48 -3.16 8.49
N LYS A 121 -6.03 -4.11 9.31
CA LYS A 121 -4.81 -4.89 9.05
C LYS A 121 -4.88 -5.59 7.70
N ARG A 122 -6.01 -6.21 7.37
CA ARG A 122 -6.23 -6.86 6.07
C ARG A 122 -6.13 -5.86 4.93
N LEU A 123 -6.82 -4.72 5.04
CA LEU A 123 -6.80 -3.66 4.04
C LEU A 123 -5.39 -3.12 3.78
N LEU A 124 -4.61 -2.87 4.84
CA LEU A 124 -3.24 -2.37 4.71
C LEU A 124 -2.28 -3.44 4.15
N LEU A 125 -2.45 -4.70 4.53
CA LEU A 125 -1.66 -5.80 3.95
C LEU A 125 -2.00 -6.03 2.47
N GLU A 126 -3.28 -5.92 2.09
CA GLU A 126 -3.71 -5.93 0.69
C GLU A 126 -3.07 -4.76 -0.10
N ALA A 127 -2.99 -3.57 0.51
CA ALA A 127 -2.31 -2.41 -0.08
C ALA A 127 -0.81 -2.67 -0.32
N VAL A 128 -0.10 -3.22 0.66
CA VAL A 128 1.33 -3.59 0.56
C VAL A 128 1.54 -4.64 -0.53
N ALA A 129 0.67 -5.65 -0.60
CA ALA A 129 0.73 -6.68 -1.64
C ALA A 129 0.51 -6.07 -3.03
N PHE A 130 -0.47 -5.17 -3.16
CA PHE A 130 -0.74 -4.45 -4.41
C PHE A 130 0.46 -3.60 -4.85
N GLY A 131 1.12 -2.89 -3.94
CA GLY A 131 2.35 -2.14 -4.23
C GLY A 131 3.51 -3.02 -4.71
N THR A 132 3.66 -4.19 -4.10
CA THR A 132 4.67 -5.18 -4.52
C THR A 132 4.36 -5.70 -5.94
N PHE A 133 3.09 -6.00 -6.21
CA PHE A 133 2.62 -6.45 -7.53
C PHE A 133 2.87 -5.41 -8.63
N LEU A 134 2.64 -4.12 -8.34
CA LEU A 134 2.92 -3.04 -9.28
C LEU A 134 4.41 -3.00 -9.66
N TRP A 135 5.29 -3.14 -8.68
CA TRP A 135 6.73 -3.17 -8.92
C TRP A 135 7.13 -4.34 -9.82
N ASP A 136 6.62 -5.54 -9.53
CA ASP A 136 6.90 -6.76 -10.31
C ASP A 136 6.41 -6.63 -11.76
N THR A 137 5.23 -6.03 -11.95
CA THR A 137 4.66 -5.79 -13.28
C THR A 137 5.52 -4.82 -14.09
N GLU A 138 6.02 -3.74 -13.47
CA GLU A 138 6.91 -2.79 -14.13
C GLU A 138 8.28 -3.40 -14.47
N GLU A 139 8.80 -4.30 -13.62
CA GLU A 139 10.06 -5.01 -13.92
C GLU A 139 9.91 -5.94 -15.12
N TYR A 140 8.77 -6.63 -15.25
CA TYR A 140 8.51 -7.51 -16.38
C TYR A 140 8.46 -6.75 -17.72
N VAL A 141 7.89 -5.54 -17.73
CA VAL A 141 7.78 -4.72 -18.95
C VAL A 141 9.13 -4.11 -19.36
N ASP A 142 10.00 -3.77 -18.40
CA ASP A 142 11.35 -3.26 -18.68
C ASP A 142 12.35 -4.35 -19.11
N GLY A 143 12.01 -5.64 -18.94
CA GLY A 143 12.85 -6.80 -19.27
C GLY A 143 12.68 -7.37 -20.68
N VAL A 144 11.86 -6.74 -21.54
CA VAL A 144 11.60 -7.10 -22.96
C VAL A 144 12.17 -6.02 -23.87
#